data_AF-A0A1Q5HKG3-F1
#
_entry.id   AF-A0A1Q5HKG3-F1
#
_cell.length_a   1.000
_cell.length_b   1.000
_cell.length_c   1.000
_cell.angle_alpha   90.00
_cell.angle_beta   90.00
_cell.angle_gamma   90.00
#
_symmetry.space_group_name_H-M   'P 1'
#
loop_
_entity.id
_entity.type
_entity.pdbx_description
1 polymer ?
#
loop_
_entity_poly.entity_id
_entity_poly.type
_entity_poly.pdbx_seq_one_letter_code
_entity_poly.pdbx_strand_id
1 'polypeptide(L)'
;MTLDYLIVGAGPAGLQLAALLEADGKRDYLVLEQAAIPGAFFATFPRHRQLISINKPHTGSDDPELNLRLDWNSLLSGDPALRFTGYTERYFPDADVMVRYLADFAAKTGARVRYNSRVTSVGKVDGVFEVRAGEEVFRARRLVVATGVSQPYRPDIPGLELAEQYAEMPVDPRDYLDQKVLIIGKGNSAFETADSLMETTTLIHVAGPSSIRMAWRTHYVGHLRAVNNNFLDTYQLKSANAILDGDVRRIERDGDGFTVTFSFSRADEVVKELRYDRVLACTGFAFDASIFDDTCRPRLAIRDRFPAQTPEWESVNVPGLYFAGTISQERDFKRSTSGFIHGFRYAVRALHRILERRYGDTPWPAEKLDATAELIADAVVARVNRTSALWQQFGFLADVVTVAGSDARYHEEVPVEYFTGTGLRTPDHDYEHAFVVTLEYGPEHDQVDPFDVTVHRVAQDVPGQAHDAAYLHPVVRHHRAGRVVATHHLAENLENRWDRPETHVAPLVAFLDGCLSS
;
A
#
# COMPACT_ATOMS: atom_id res chain seq x y z
N MET A 1 25.56 -11.98 20.50
CA MET A 1 24.38 -12.82 20.18
C MET A 1 23.93 -12.45 18.77
N THR A 2 23.51 -13.42 17.96
CA THR A 2 23.01 -13.18 16.60
C THR A 2 21.51 -13.43 16.60
N LEU A 3 20.73 -12.40 16.25
CA LEU A 3 19.27 -12.46 16.18
C LEU A 3 18.80 -13.29 14.97
N ASP A 4 17.61 -13.86 15.04
CA ASP A 4 16.96 -14.42 13.85
C ASP A 4 16.57 -13.31 12.89
N TYR A 5 15.96 -12.25 13.43
CA TYR A 5 15.47 -11.10 12.67
C TYR A 5 15.89 -9.79 13.33
N LEU A 6 16.40 -8.85 12.53
CA LEU A 6 16.51 -7.45 12.93
C LEU A 6 15.59 -6.63 12.03
N ILE A 7 14.76 -5.80 12.64
CA ILE A 7 13.82 -4.92 11.92
C ILE A 7 14.33 -3.48 12.03
N VAL A 8 14.44 -2.77 10.91
CA VAL A 8 14.86 -1.36 10.89
C VAL A 8 13.64 -0.48 10.65
N GLY A 9 13.26 0.29 11.67
CA GLY A 9 12.12 1.20 11.69
C GLY A 9 10.94 0.67 12.52
N ALA A 10 10.49 1.46 13.49
CA ALA A 10 9.27 1.24 14.28
C ALA A 10 8.09 2.07 13.75
N GLY A 11 7.98 2.17 12.42
CA GLY A 11 6.75 2.61 11.76
C GLY A 11 5.66 1.53 11.81
N PRO A 12 4.47 1.78 11.24
CA PRO A 12 3.33 0.86 11.38
C PRO A 12 3.64 -0.57 10.93
N ALA A 13 4.37 -0.74 9.83
CA ALA A 13 4.75 -2.06 9.31
C ALA A 13 5.77 -2.79 10.21
N GLY A 14 6.80 -2.08 10.68
CA GLY A 14 7.80 -2.66 11.58
C GLY A 14 7.21 -3.07 12.92
N LEU A 15 6.32 -2.24 13.49
CA LEU A 15 5.58 -2.56 14.70
C LEU A 15 4.65 -3.76 14.51
N GLN A 16 3.92 -3.84 13.41
CA GLN A 16 3.03 -4.98 13.18
C GLN A 16 3.81 -6.28 13.00
N LEU A 17 4.91 -6.26 12.24
CA LEU A 17 5.76 -7.45 12.10
C LEU A 17 6.35 -7.86 13.45
N ALA A 18 6.83 -6.90 14.24
CA ALA A 18 7.33 -7.15 15.58
C ALA A 18 6.24 -7.75 16.50
N ALA A 19 5.02 -7.22 16.47
CA ALA A 19 3.91 -7.74 17.26
C ALA A 19 3.53 -9.18 16.85
N LEU A 20 3.60 -9.53 15.57
CA LEU A 20 3.40 -10.90 15.10
C LEU A 20 4.51 -11.84 15.60
N LEU A 21 5.77 -11.43 15.49
CA LEU A 21 6.91 -12.19 16.00
C LEU A 21 6.89 -12.36 17.53
N GLU A 22 6.46 -11.32 18.26
CA GLU A 22 6.29 -11.35 19.72
C GLU A 22 5.17 -12.31 20.13
N ALA A 23 4.01 -12.23 19.46
CA ALA A 23 2.88 -13.10 19.75
C ALA A 23 3.20 -14.58 19.50
N ASP A 24 3.99 -14.88 18.47
CA ASP A 24 4.45 -16.24 18.20
C ASP A 24 5.46 -16.73 19.25
N GLY A 25 6.31 -15.85 19.77
CA GLY A 25 7.29 -16.16 20.83
C GLY A 25 8.39 -17.16 20.43
N LYS A 26 8.51 -17.47 19.13
CA LYS A 26 9.42 -18.51 18.59
C LYS A 26 10.80 -17.98 18.19
N ARG A 27 10.97 -16.66 18.10
CA ARG A 27 12.10 -16.01 17.40
C ARG A 27 12.77 -14.93 18.22
N ASP A 28 14.08 -14.88 18.10
CA ASP A 28 14.84 -13.74 18.59
C ASP A 28 14.79 -12.60 17.58
N TYR A 29 14.14 -11.51 17.96
CA TYR A 29 14.09 -10.31 17.13
C TYR A 29 14.32 -9.03 17.94
N LEU A 30 14.67 -7.97 17.23
CA LEU A 30 14.74 -6.61 17.75
C LEU A 30 14.32 -5.62 16.67
N VAL A 31 13.64 -4.54 17.06
CA VAL A 31 13.38 -3.38 16.19
C VAL A 31 14.33 -2.25 16.57
N LEU A 32 15.01 -1.64 15.60
CA LEU A 32 15.78 -0.40 15.79
C LEU A 32 14.99 0.80 15.26
N GLU A 33 14.73 1.79 16.10
CA GLU A 33 14.04 3.02 15.75
C GLU A 33 14.95 4.23 16.00
N GLN A 34 15.08 5.10 14.99
CA GLN A 34 15.93 6.28 15.07
C GLN A 34 15.40 7.33 16.07
N ALA A 35 14.09 7.44 16.23
CA ALA A 35 13.44 8.42 17.09
C ALA A 35 13.21 7.89 18.52
N ALA A 36 12.77 8.78 19.41
CA ALA A 36 12.40 8.44 20.78
C ALA A 36 10.99 7.81 20.90
N ILE A 37 10.22 7.79 19.81
CA ILE A 37 8.83 7.30 19.76
C ILE A 37 8.63 6.43 18.51
N PRO A 38 7.68 5.46 18.55
CA PRO A 38 7.30 4.74 17.35
C PRO A 38 6.49 5.64 16.42
N GLY A 39 6.47 5.30 15.12
CA GLY A 39 5.65 6.03 14.15
C GLY A 39 6.02 7.50 13.97
N ALA A 40 7.26 7.90 14.29
CA ALA A 40 7.71 9.29 14.30
C ALA A 40 7.47 10.05 12.99
N PHE A 41 7.36 9.34 11.85
CA PHE A 41 6.91 9.92 10.57
C PHE A 41 5.63 10.73 10.73
N PHE A 42 4.65 10.21 11.47
CA PHE A 42 3.36 10.87 11.67
C PHE A 42 3.42 12.07 12.62
N ALA A 43 4.52 12.30 13.34
CA ALA A 43 4.72 13.54 14.08
C ALA A 43 5.02 14.74 13.17
N THR A 44 5.43 14.48 11.93
CA THR A 44 5.73 15.52 10.92
C THR A 44 4.75 15.48 9.75
N PHE A 45 4.36 14.29 9.30
CA PHE A 45 3.56 14.09 8.11
C PHE A 45 2.15 13.56 8.40
N PRO A 46 1.17 13.84 7.51
CA PRO A 46 1.22 14.86 6.46
C PRO A 46 1.46 16.26 7.05
N ARG A 47 2.04 17.17 6.26
CA ARG A 47 2.48 18.48 6.76
C ARG A 47 1.33 19.35 7.27
N HIS A 48 0.15 19.19 6.67
CA HIS A 48 -1.09 19.86 7.08
C HIS A 48 -1.91 19.02 8.09
N ARG A 49 -1.29 17.99 8.70
CA ARG A 49 -1.75 17.20 9.86
C ARG A 49 -3.09 16.44 9.71
N GLN A 50 -3.73 16.46 8.54
CA GLN A 50 -4.93 15.64 8.27
C GLN A 50 -4.58 14.39 7.45
N LEU A 51 -4.92 13.20 7.96
CA LEU A 51 -4.74 11.96 7.21
C LEU A 51 -5.74 11.86 6.05
N ILE A 52 -5.29 11.32 4.91
CA ILE A 52 -6.15 11.01 3.75
C ILE A 52 -6.82 9.62 3.82
N SER A 53 -6.53 8.86 4.89
CA SER A 53 -7.05 7.53 5.16
C SER A 53 -8.41 7.57 5.85
N ILE A 54 -9.29 6.66 5.46
CA ILE A 54 -10.66 6.60 5.96
C ILE A 54 -10.70 5.94 7.35
N ASN A 55 -11.51 6.51 8.24
CA ASN A 55 -11.83 5.93 9.53
C ASN A 55 -13.35 5.96 9.74
N LYS A 56 -14.01 4.80 9.62
CA LYS A 56 -15.47 4.69 9.80
C LYS A 56 -15.80 3.70 10.91
N PRO A 57 -16.00 4.17 12.16
CA PRO A 57 -16.36 3.31 13.29
C PRO A 57 -17.78 2.74 13.20
N HIS A 58 -18.70 3.45 12.54
CA HIS A 58 -20.11 3.05 12.42
C HIS A 58 -20.39 2.42 11.05
N THR A 59 -20.34 1.09 11.00
CA THR A 59 -20.50 0.30 9.77
C THR A 59 -21.85 -0.39 9.67
N GLY A 60 -22.58 -0.52 10.78
CA GLY A 60 -23.79 -1.35 10.87
C GLY A 60 -23.52 -2.85 10.98
N SER A 61 -22.27 -3.25 11.27
CA SER A 61 -21.87 -4.64 11.47
C SER A 61 -21.01 -4.80 12.70
N ASP A 62 -21.21 -5.89 13.45
CA ASP A 62 -20.37 -6.30 14.57
C ASP A 62 -19.21 -7.21 14.12
N ASP A 63 -19.11 -7.51 12.82
CA ASP A 63 -18.04 -8.34 12.28
C ASP A 63 -16.70 -7.57 12.26
N PRO A 64 -15.72 -7.96 13.08
CA PRO A 64 -14.46 -7.22 13.19
C PRO A 64 -13.62 -7.26 11.92
N GLU A 65 -13.76 -8.30 11.09
CA GLU A 65 -13.04 -8.40 9.84
C GLU A 65 -13.67 -7.53 8.76
N LEU A 66 -15.00 -7.57 8.63
CA LEU A 66 -15.72 -6.73 7.68
C LEU A 66 -15.47 -5.24 7.96
N ASN A 67 -15.45 -4.86 9.25
CA ASN A 67 -15.21 -3.49 9.68
C ASN A 67 -13.83 -2.96 9.26
N LEU A 68 -12.83 -3.83 9.09
CA LEU A 68 -11.52 -3.43 8.56
C LEU A 68 -11.56 -3.02 7.08
N ARG A 69 -12.63 -3.27 6.32
CA ARG A 69 -12.81 -2.68 4.98
C ARG A 69 -12.93 -1.15 5.04
N LEU A 70 -13.47 -0.63 6.14
CA LEU A 70 -13.80 0.78 6.33
C LEU A 70 -12.89 1.47 7.38
N ASP A 71 -12.03 0.71 8.03
CA ASP A 71 -10.94 1.20 8.88
C ASP A 71 -9.60 1.06 8.16
N TRP A 72 -9.06 2.20 7.72
CA TRP A 72 -7.84 2.22 6.95
C TRP A 72 -6.55 2.44 7.76
N ASN A 73 -6.68 2.50 9.09
CA ASN A 73 -5.64 2.98 9.99
C ASN A 73 -5.18 1.90 10.98
N SER A 74 -6.08 0.97 11.37
CA SER A 74 -5.70 -0.13 12.26
C SER A 74 -4.64 -1.04 11.66
N LEU A 75 -3.66 -1.35 12.49
CA LEU A 75 -2.81 -2.54 12.37
C LEU A 75 -3.59 -3.78 12.82
N LEU A 76 -3.14 -4.95 12.35
CA LEU A 76 -3.74 -6.23 12.70
C LEU A 76 -3.33 -6.63 14.13
N SER A 77 -4.33 -6.89 14.95
CA SER A 77 -4.18 -7.41 16.31
C SER A 77 -5.43 -8.24 16.67
N GLY A 78 -5.25 -9.23 17.54
CA GLY A 78 -6.34 -9.98 18.16
C GLY A 78 -7.04 -9.22 19.28
N ASP A 79 -6.45 -8.11 19.78
CA ASP A 79 -7.04 -7.25 20.80
C ASP A 79 -7.97 -6.19 20.16
N PRO A 80 -9.29 -6.23 20.38
CA PRO A 80 -10.22 -5.22 19.88
C PRO A 80 -9.94 -3.81 20.40
N ALA A 81 -9.26 -3.66 21.55
CA ALA A 81 -8.88 -2.35 22.09
C ALA A 81 -7.71 -1.70 21.32
N LEU A 82 -7.11 -2.41 20.37
CA LEU A 82 -6.10 -1.91 19.44
C LEU A 82 -6.67 -1.56 18.05
N ARG A 83 -7.98 -1.29 17.97
CA ARG A 83 -8.61 -0.70 16.79
C ARG A 83 -8.50 0.83 16.82
N PHE A 84 -7.98 1.40 15.73
CA PHE A 84 -7.85 2.85 15.54
C PHE A 84 -9.19 3.58 15.63
N THR A 85 -10.29 2.92 15.21
CA THR A 85 -11.66 3.45 15.31
C THR A 85 -12.07 3.82 16.73
N GLY A 86 -11.44 3.24 17.76
CA GLY A 86 -11.67 3.63 19.17
C GLY A 86 -10.98 4.93 19.59
N TYR A 87 -10.09 5.51 18.78
CA TYR A 87 -9.30 6.69 19.12
C TYR A 87 -9.93 8.00 18.62
N THR A 88 -10.79 7.92 17.60
CA THR A 88 -11.48 9.08 17.03
C THR A 88 -12.65 8.63 16.15
N GLU A 89 -13.71 9.43 16.10
CA GLU A 89 -14.85 9.25 15.20
C GLU A 89 -14.69 10.01 13.87
N ARG A 90 -13.62 10.82 13.73
CA ARG A 90 -13.39 11.60 12.52
C ARG A 90 -13.15 10.68 11.33
N TYR A 91 -13.81 10.97 10.21
CA TYR A 91 -13.67 10.21 8.97
C TYR A 91 -12.28 10.34 8.33
N PHE A 92 -11.71 11.54 8.38
CA PHE A 92 -10.32 11.85 8.07
C PHE A 92 -9.63 12.30 9.37
N PRO A 93 -8.91 11.38 10.04
CA PRO A 93 -8.31 11.65 11.34
C PRO A 93 -7.22 12.73 11.30
N ASP A 94 -6.96 13.30 12.47
CA ASP A 94 -5.74 14.08 12.70
C ASP A 94 -4.53 13.14 12.84
N ALA A 95 -3.38 13.54 12.30
CA ALA A 95 -2.15 12.77 12.33
C ALA A 95 -1.63 12.50 13.75
N ASP A 96 -1.91 13.39 14.72
CA ASP A 96 -1.53 13.19 16.12
C ASP A 96 -2.22 11.97 16.73
N VAL A 97 -3.42 11.62 16.25
CA VAL A 97 -4.13 10.40 16.69
C VAL A 97 -3.36 9.15 16.28
N MET A 98 -2.73 9.15 15.10
CA MET A 98 -1.86 8.06 14.64
C MET A 98 -0.60 7.91 15.50
N VAL A 99 -0.01 9.03 15.94
CA VAL A 99 1.15 8.99 16.85
C VAL A 99 0.76 8.30 18.16
N ARG A 100 -0.36 8.69 18.78
CA ARG A 100 -0.84 8.04 20.01
C ARG A 100 -1.17 6.56 19.78
N TYR A 101 -1.89 6.24 18.71
CA TYR A 101 -2.27 4.86 18.36
C TYR A 101 -1.06 3.93 18.24
N LEU A 102 0.00 4.36 17.54
CA LEU A 102 1.18 3.53 17.33
C LEU A 102 2.00 3.35 18.62
N ALA A 103 2.01 4.36 19.51
CA ALA A 103 2.61 4.24 20.83
C ALA A 103 1.87 3.21 21.69
N ASP A 104 0.53 3.27 21.74
CA ASP A 104 -0.28 2.32 22.47
C ASP A 104 -0.20 0.91 21.88
N PHE A 105 -0.14 0.79 20.55
CA PHE A 105 0.07 -0.49 19.87
C PHE A 105 1.41 -1.12 20.26
N ALA A 106 2.51 -0.37 20.22
CA ALA A 106 3.82 -0.87 20.63
C ALA A 106 3.83 -1.30 22.10
N ALA A 107 3.23 -0.50 22.99
CA ALA A 107 3.18 -0.78 24.42
C ALA A 107 2.34 -2.03 24.75
N LYS A 108 1.14 -2.15 24.18
CA LYS A 108 0.22 -3.27 24.47
C LYS A 108 0.66 -4.61 23.85
N THR A 109 1.34 -4.58 22.70
CA THR A 109 1.80 -5.80 22.04
C THR A 109 3.11 -6.36 22.61
N GLY A 110 3.84 -5.56 23.41
CA GLY A 110 5.14 -5.95 23.94
C GLY A 110 6.26 -5.95 22.90
N ALA A 111 6.06 -5.32 21.74
CA ALA A 111 7.05 -5.26 20.67
C ALA A 111 8.40 -4.74 21.20
N ARG A 112 9.46 -5.52 20.98
CA ARG A 112 10.82 -5.21 21.45
C ARG A 112 11.47 -4.15 20.57
N VAL A 113 11.24 -2.88 20.91
CA VAL A 113 11.78 -1.72 20.19
C VAL A 113 12.91 -1.05 20.98
N ARG A 114 14.04 -0.85 20.31
CA ARG A 114 15.14 -0.01 20.78
C ARG A 114 15.07 1.35 20.10
N TYR A 115 14.62 2.34 20.85
CA TYR A 115 14.52 3.74 20.41
C TYR A 115 15.90 4.42 20.39
N ASN A 116 15.96 5.62 19.79
CA ASN A 116 17.18 6.43 19.65
C ASN A 116 18.36 5.68 19.02
N SER A 117 18.06 4.72 18.15
CA SER A 117 19.00 3.80 17.52
C SER A 117 18.99 3.98 16.02
N ARG A 118 19.54 5.11 15.54
CA ARG A 118 19.69 5.39 14.10
C ARG A 118 20.68 4.40 13.50
N VAL A 119 20.19 3.54 12.61
CA VAL A 119 21.05 2.71 11.76
C VAL A 119 21.82 3.60 10.79
N THR A 120 23.14 3.47 10.76
CA THR A 120 24.03 4.27 9.89
C THR A 120 24.79 3.42 8.89
N SER A 121 24.93 2.12 9.13
CA SER A 121 25.62 1.20 8.24
C SER A 121 25.08 -0.21 8.38
N VAL A 122 24.91 -0.87 7.25
CA VAL A 122 24.52 -2.27 7.10
C VAL A 122 25.54 -2.92 6.18
N GLY A 123 26.21 -3.94 6.69
CA GLY A 123 27.09 -4.82 5.93
C GLY A 123 26.69 -6.27 6.11
N LYS A 124 27.28 -7.17 5.31
CA LYS A 124 27.08 -8.60 5.42
C LYS A 124 28.42 -9.33 5.47
N VAL A 125 28.68 -9.98 6.61
CA VAL A 125 29.93 -10.68 6.92
C VAL A 125 29.60 -12.14 7.21
N ASP A 126 30.28 -13.07 6.53
CA ASP A 126 30.08 -14.52 6.69
C ASP A 126 28.61 -14.97 6.61
N GLY A 127 27.83 -14.32 5.74
CA GLY A 127 26.42 -14.62 5.53
C GLY A 127 25.43 -14.02 6.55
N VAL A 128 25.92 -13.26 7.54
CA VAL A 128 25.14 -12.61 8.59
C VAL A 128 25.18 -11.08 8.40
N PHE A 129 24.06 -10.40 8.65
CA PHE A 129 24.03 -8.93 8.61
C PHE A 129 24.70 -8.35 9.86
N GLU A 130 25.63 -7.42 9.67
CA GLU A 130 26.15 -6.56 10.72
C GLU A 130 25.56 -5.15 10.55
N VAL A 131 24.80 -4.71 11.55
CA VAL A 131 24.08 -3.43 11.51
C VAL A 131 24.61 -2.52 12.61
N ARG A 132 25.11 -1.35 12.22
CA ARG A 132 25.63 -0.34 13.15
C ARG A 132 24.57 0.71 13.45
N ALA A 133 24.38 0.98 14.73
CA ALA A 133 23.60 2.12 15.21
C ALA A 133 24.39 2.82 16.33
N GLY A 134 24.98 3.98 16.01
CA GLY A 134 25.96 4.62 16.89
C GLY A 134 27.21 3.76 17.08
N GLU A 135 27.63 3.56 18.32
CA GLU A 135 28.78 2.72 18.68
C GLU A 135 28.45 1.22 18.76
N GLU A 136 27.16 0.86 18.67
CA GLU A 136 26.69 -0.50 18.82
C GLU A 136 26.61 -1.25 17.49
N VAL A 137 26.90 -2.54 17.55
CA VAL A 137 26.83 -3.47 16.42
C VAL A 137 25.84 -4.59 16.75
N PHE A 138 24.82 -4.72 15.91
CA PHE A 138 23.82 -5.77 15.97
C PHE A 138 24.10 -6.79 14.88
N ARG A 139 23.90 -8.08 15.18
CA ARG A 139 24.05 -9.16 14.22
C ARG A 139 22.74 -9.89 14.03
N ALA A 140 22.36 -10.15 12.78
CA ALA A 140 21.12 -10.87 12.47
C ALA A 140 21.25 -11.76 11.24
N ARG A 141 20.59 -12.92 11.29
CA ARG A 141 20.54 -13.85 10.14
C ARG A 141 19.70 -13.29 9.01
N ARG A 142 18.65 -12.53 9.33
CA ARG A 142 17.79 -11.82 8.37
C ARG A 142 17.57 -10.39 8.81
N LEU A 143 17.51 -9.50 7.84
CA LEU A 143 17.23 -8.08 8.04
C LEU A 143 15.92 -7.74 7.36
N VAL A 144 14.99 -7.11 8.09
CA VAL A 144 13.75 -6.58 7.53
C VAL A 144 13.80 -5.07 7.59
N VAL A 145 13.77 -4.41 6.44
CA VAL A 145 13.77 -2.96 6.37
C VAL A 145 12.31 -2.49 6.33
N ALA A 146 11.90 -1.70 7.30
CA ALA A 146 10.55 -1.17 7.46
C ALA A 146 10.56 0.37 7.61
N THR A 147 11.57 1.02 7.02
CA THR A 147 11.81 2.47 7.10
C THR A 147 10.87 3.30 6.24
N GLY A 148 10.12 2.66 5.33
CA GLY A 148 9.35 3.35 4.30
C GLY A 148 10.25 4.08 3.28
N VAL A 149 9.63 4.96 2.51
CA VAL A 149 10.32 5.91 1.63
C VAL A 149 10.68 7.17 2.42
N SER A 150 11.84 7.16 3.06
CA SER A 150 12.24 8.17 4.05
C SER A 150 12.95 9.40 3.47
N GLN A 151 13.41 9.35 2.22
CA GLN A 151 14.15 10.45 1.58
C GLN A 151 13.26 11.21 0.60
N PRO A 152 13.42 12.53 0.42
CA PRO A 152 12.77 13.26 -0.66
C PRO A 152 13.20 12.72 -2.03
N TYR A 153 12.24 12.51 -2.95
CA TYR A 153 12.56 12.18 -4.33
C TYR A 153 12.91 13.45 -5.10
N ARG A 154 14.14 13.52 -5.62
CA ARG A 154 14.65 14.68 -6.35
C ARG A 154 14.73 14.35 -7.85
N PRO A 155 13.73 14.74 -8.67
CA PRO A 155 13.85 14.61 -10.12
C PRO A 155 15.02 15.45 -10.65
N ASP A 156 15.56 15.05 -11.80
CA ASP A 156 16.64 15.77 -12.47
C ASP A 156 16.11 17.05 -13.13
N ILE A 157 16.02 18.11 -12.32
CA ILE A 157 15.61 19.45 -12.73
C ILE A 157 16.74 20.40 -12.28
N PRO A 158 17.47 21.02 -13.21
CA PRO A 158 18.48 22.03 -12.88
C PRO A 158 17.90 23.14 -11.99
N GLY A 159 18.50 23.36 -10.81
CA GLY A 159 18.06 24.36 -9.84
C GLY A 159 17.00 23.86 -8.83
N LEU A 160 16.63 22.57 -8.83
CA LEU A 160 15.67 22.03 -7.87
C LEU A 160 16.11 22.19 -6.41
N GLU A 161 17.42 22.20 -6.15
CA GLU A 161 18.00 22.46 -4.83
C GLU A 161 17.65 23.85 -4.28
N LEU A 162 17.21 24.79 -5.13
CA LEU A 162 16.70 26.10 -4.72
C LEU A 162 15.26 26.05 -4.21
N ALA A 163 14.51 24.99 -4.55
CA ALA A 163 13.11 24.83 -4.14
C ALA A 163 13.01 24.27 -2.71
N GLU A 164 12.03 24.76 -1.97
CA GLU A 164 11.72 24.29 -0.63
C GLU A 164 11.10 22.90 -0.70
N GLN A 165 11.71 21.94 -0.02
CA GLN A 165 11.21 20.57 -0.02
C GLN A 165 9.93 20.47 0.82
N TYR A 166 8.98 19.65 0.40
CA TYR A 166 7.74 19.41 1.14
C TYR A 166 7.97 19.08 2.62
N ALA A 167 9.06 18.36 2.95
CA ALA A 167 9.41 18.02 4.33
C ALA A 167 9.79 19.22 5.22
N GLU A 168 10.22 20.33 4.62
CA GLU A 168 10.89 21.45 5.29
C GLU A 168 10.15 22.78 5.12
N MET A 169 9.27 22.88 4.11
CA MET A 169 8.57 24.12 3.80
C MET A 169 7.72 24.62 5.00
N PRO A 170 7.58 25.95 5.15
CA PRO A 170 6.63 26.54 6.08
C PRO A 170 5.21 26.09 5.78
N VAL A 171 4.44 25.84 6.83
CA VAL A 171 3.04 25.39 6.74
C VAL A 171 2.04 26.45 7.19
N ASP A 172 2.50 27.57 7.75
CA ASP A 172 1.66 28.71 8.05
C ASP A 172 1.33 29.44 6.74
N PRO A 173 0.05 29.50 6.32
CA PRO A 173 -0.34 30.19 5.09
C PRO A 173 0.10 31.67 5.06
N ARG A 174 0.21 32.32 6.23
CA ARG A 174 0.62 33.73 6.33
C ARG A 174 2.06 33.96 5.88
N ASP A 175 2.93 32.96 5.89
CA ASP A 175 4.29 33.06 5.35
C ASP A 175 4.30 33.21 3.81
N TYR A 176 3.15 32.96 3.18
CA TYR A 176 2.91 33.06 1.75
C TYR A 176 1.98 34.22 1.38
N LEU A 177 1.72 35.14 2.31
CA LEU A 177 0.84 36.28 2.10
C LEU A 177 1.27 37.11 0.88
N ASP A 178 0.32 37.31 -0.03
CA ASP A 178 0.46 38.05 -1.28
C ASP A 178 1.49 37.49 -2.29
N GLN A 179 2.03 36.31 -2.05
CA GLN A 179 3.08 35.69 -2.87
C GLN A 179 2.53 34.86 -4.04
N LYS A 180 3.30 34.76 -5.12
CA LYS A 180 3.11 33.82 -6.23
C LYS A 180 3.90 32.56 -5.97
N VAL A 181 3.22 31.42 -5.94
CA VAL A 181 3.80 30.13 -5.54
C VAL A 181 3.74 29.14 -6.70
N LEU A 182 4.87 28.50 -7.00
CA LEU A 182 4.92 27.30 -7.83
C LEU A 182 5.02 26.07 -6.94
N ILE A 183 4.16 25.09 -7.16
CA ILE A 183 4.22 23.77 -6.52
C ILE A 183 4.54 22.73 -7.58
N ILE A 184 5.67 22.03 -7.43
CA ILE A 184 6.13 20.99 -8.35
C ILE A 184 5.64 19.63 -7.84
N GLY A 185 4.76 18.99 -8.62
CA GLY A 185 4.12 17.73 -8.30
C GLY A 185 2.61 17.77 -8.58
N LYS A 186 2.01 16.60 -8.84
CA LYS A 186 0.56 16.45 -9.08
C LYS A 186 -0.06 15.29 -8.28
N GLY A 187 0.52 14.99 -7.11
CA GLY A 187 0.01 14.01 -6.15
C GLY A 187 -0.64 14.66 -4.93
N ASN A 188 -1.10 13.86 -3.97
CA ASN A 188 -1.82 14.36 -2.78
C ASN A 188 -1.07 15.46 -2.03
N SER A 189 0.25 15.33 -1.82
CA SER A 189 1.07 16.34 -1.14
C SER A 189 1.05 17.70 -1.82
N ALA A 190 1.09 17.75 -3.16
CA ALA A 190 1.03 19.01 -3.89
C ALA A 190 -0.34 19.70 -3.72
N PHE A 191 -1.41 18.91 -3.74
CA PHE A 191 -2.78 19.42 -3.65
C PHE A 191 -3.23 19.79 -2.24
N GLU A 192 -2.80 19.08 -1.19
CA GLU A 192 -3.04 19.53 0.20
C GLU A 192 -2.31 20.85 0.47
N THR A 193 -1.10 21.01 -0.07
CA THR A 193 -0.34 22.25 0.09
C THR A 193 -0.98 23.37 -0.68
N ALA A 194 -1.36 23.13 -1.94
CA ALA A 194 -2.08 24.11 -2.73
C ALA A 194 -3.35 24.58 -2.01
N ASP A 195 -4.19 23.65 -1.55
CA ASP A 195 -5.44 23.95 -0.83
C ASP A 195 -5.18 24.78 0.44
N SER A 196 -4.15 24.43 1.22
CA SER A 196 -3.80 25.17 2.45
C SER A 196 -3.34 26.61 2.21
N LEU A 197 -2.84 26.93 1.02
CA LEU A 197 -2.25 28.23 0.68
C LEU A 197 -3.20 29.14 -0.12
N MET A 198 -4.32 28.60 -0.62
CA MET A 198 -5.24 29.31 -1.53
C MET A 198 -5.73 30.65 -0.98
N GLU A 199 -5.96 30.75 0.33
CA GLU A 199 -6.53 31.96 0.96
C GLU A 199 -5.54 33.13 1.05
N THR A 200 -4.23 32.86 0.99
CA THR A 200 -3.18 33.84 1.30
C THR A 200 -2.31 34.22 0.12
N THR A 201 -2.17 33.35 -0.87
CA THR A 201 -1.35 33.61 -2.07
C THR A 201 -2.08 34.45 -3.11
N THR A 202 -1.34 35.23 -3.91
CA THR A 202 -1.91 35.91 -5.08
C THR A 202 -2.12 34.98 -6.28
N LEU A 203 -1.33 33.91 -6.38
CA LEU A 203 -1.38 32.93 -7.46
C LEU A 203 -0.69 31.63 -7.04
N ILE A 204 -1.32 30.49 -7.33
CA ILE A 204 -0.71 29.17 -7.18
C ILE A 204 -0.72 28.46 -8.53
N HIS A 205 0.45 28.03 -8.98
CA HIS A 205 0.57 27.08 -10.08
C HIS A 205 1.00 25.71 -9.54
N VAL A 206 0.22 24.67 -9.84
CA VAL A 206 0.60 23.27 -9.58
C VAL A 206 1.06 22.65 -10.89
N ALA A 207 2.31 22.19 -10.95
CA ALA A 207 2.96 21.82 -12.20
C ALA A 207 3.52 20.40 -12.20
N GLY A 208 3.47 19.74 -13.37
CA GLY A 208 4.18 18.48 -13.58
C GLY A 208 3.89 17.82 -14.93
N PRO A 209 4.67 16.79 -15.29
CA PRO A 209 4.67 16.25 -16.65
C PRO A 209 3.51 15.29 -16.97
N SER A 210 2.80 14.79 -15.96
CA SER A 210 1.77 13.75 -16.14
C SER A 210 0.37 14.26 -15.82
N SER A 211 -0.64 13.88 -16.60
CA SER A 211 -2.05 14.19 -16.28
C SER A 211 -2.42 13.81 -14.85
N ILE A 212 -3.29 14.60 -14.23
CA ILE A 212 -3.87 14.25 -12.94
C ILE A 212 -4.69 12.96 -13.12
N ARG A 213 -4.46 12.00 -12.24
CA ARG A 213 -5.29 10.80 -12.12
C ARG A 213 -6.03 10.90 -10.79
N MET A 214 -7.29 10.49 -10.78
CA MET A 214 -8.12 10.50 -9.59
C MET A 214 -8.12 9.13 -8.93
N ALA A 215 -8.00 9.10 -7.60
CA ALA A 215 -7.97 7.86 -6.84
C ALA A 215 -9.26 7.04 -7.01
N TRP A 216 -10.43 7.67 -7.15
CA TRP A 216 -11.70 6.96 -7.36
C TRP A 216 -11.80 6.28 -8.73
N ARG A 217 -11.02 6.72 -9.72
CA ARG A 217 -11.02 6.12 -11.07
C ARG A 217 -10.02 4.98 -11.15
N THR A 218 -8.86 5.17 -10.53
CA THR A 218 -7.73 4.22 -10.59
C THR A 218 -7.72 3.20 -9.46
N HIS A 219 -8.56 3.40 -8.44
CA HIS A 219 -8.54 2.68 -7.17
C HIS A 219 -7.19 2.69 -6.42
N TYR A 220 -6.25 3.54 -6.86
CA TYR A 220 -4.95 3.73 -6.23
C TYR A 220 -4.93 5.04 -5.43
N VAL A 221 -4.83 4.91 -4.10
CA VAL A 221 -4.93 6.04 -3.15
C VAL A 221 -3.76 7.02 -3.27
N GLY A 222 -2.66 6.66 -3.95
CA GLY A 222 -1.53 7.56 -4.21
C GLY A 222 -1.78 8.56 -5.34
N HIS A 223 -2.83 8.36 -6.13
CA HIS A 223 -3.38 9.38 -7.02
C HIS A 223 -4.23 10.38 -6.24
N LEU A 224 -4.64 11.49 -6.87
CA LEU A 224 -5.30 12.58 -6.18
C LEU A 224 -6.63 12.12 -5.56
N ARG A 225 -6.75 12.29 -4.24
CA ARG A 225 -7.92 11.96 -3.45
C ARG A 225 -8.88 13.14 -3.38
N ALA A 226 -10.18 12.83 -3.36
CA ALA A 226 -11.26 13.82 -3.28
C ALA A 226 -11.12 14.82 -2.11
N VAL A 227 -10.56 14.38 -0.98
CA VAL A 227 -10.33 15.24 0.20
C VAL A 227 -9.40 16.43 -0.10
N ASN A 228 -8.56 16.34 -1.15
CA ASN A 228 -7.63 17.40 -1.56
C ASN A 228 -8.04 18.06 -2.89
N ASN A 229 -9.32 17.97 -3.31
CA ASN A 229 -9.74 18.42 -4.64
C ASN A 229 -10.13 19.88 -4.77
N ASN A 230 -10.36 20.60 -3.67
CA ASN A 230 -10.89 21.98 -3.70
C ASN A 230 -10.12 22.90 -4.68
N PHE A 231 -8.79 22.72 -4.78
CA PHE A 231 -7.96 23.45 -5.74
C PHE A 231 -8.41 23.30 -7.20
N LEU A 232 -8.92 22.12 -7.59
CA LEU A 232 -9.40 21.86 -8.96
C LEU A 232 -10.56 22.79 -9.34
N ASP A 233 -11.47 23.06 -8.41
CA ASP A 233 -12.59 23.98 -8.65
C ASP A 233 -12.09 25.40 -8.89
N THR A 234 -11.13 25.87 -8.07
CA THR A 234 -10.55 27.21 -8.26
C THR A 234 -9.84 27.36 -9.59
N TYR A 235 -9.19 26.30 -10.08
CA TYR A 235 -8.60 26.27 -11.41
C TYR A 235 -9.66 26.37 -12.51
N GLN A 236 -10.69 25.53 -12.47
CA GLN A 236 -11.75 25.50 -13.49
C GLN A 236 -12.59 26.77 -13.51
N LEU A 237 -12.82 27.37 -12.34
CA LEU A 237 -13.57 28.61 -12.17
C LEU A 237 -12.70 29.87 -12.34
N LYS A 238 -11.42 29.72 -12.74
CA LYS A 238 -10.47 30.80 -13.05
C LYS A 238 -10.22 31.76 -11.89
N SER A 239 -10.13 31.24 -10.67
CA SER A 239 -9.88 31.99 -9.44
C SER A 239 -8.38 32.13 -9.14
N ALA A 240 -7.59 32.64 -10.10
CA ALA A 240 -6.14 32.90 -10.01
C ALA A 240 -5.23 31.68 -9.74
N ASN A 241 -5.78 30.47 -9.75
CA ASN A 241 -5.05 29.21 -9.58
C ASN A 241 -4.98 28.44 -10.90
N ALA A 242 -3.87 27.75 -11.15
CA ALA A 242 -3.71 26.97 -12.38
C ALA A 242 -2.98 25.64 -12.19
N ILE A 243 -3.39 24.67 -13.02
CA ILE A 243 -2.66 23.42 -13.20
C ILE A 243 -1.89 23.51 -14.51
N LEU A 244 -0.58 23.31 -14.46
CA LEU A 244 0.29 23.35 -15.61
C LEU A 244 0.71 21.94 -16.02
N ASP A 245 0.31 21.54 -17.23
CA ASP A 245 0.73 20.29 -17.86
C ASP A 245 2.02 20.54 -18.68
N GLY A 246 3.14 20.04 -18.17
CA GLY A 246 4.44 20.31 -18.77
C GLY A 246 5.62 20.03 -17.84
N ASP A 247 6.81 20.32 -18.36
CA ASP A 247 8.08 20.11 -17.68
C ASP A 247 8.62 21.41 -17.11
N VAL A 248 8.98 21.39 -15.83
CA VAL A 248 9.88 22.38 -15.23
C VAL A 248 11.29 22.05 -15.72
N ARG A 249 11.84 22.87 -16.61
CA ARG A 249 13.14 22.64 -17.26
C ARG A 249 14.31 23.20 -16.44
N ARG A 250 14.09 24.32 -15.75
CA ARG A 250 15.12 24.99 -14.95
C ARG A 250 14.48 25.92 -13.93
N ILE A 251 15.11 26.05 -12.76
CA ILE A 251 14.77 27.02 -11.71
C ILE A 251 16.00 27.87 -11.44
N GLU A 252 15.85 29.18 -11.48
CA GLU A 252 16.93 30.14 -11.23
C GLU A 252 16.48 31.18 -10.21
N ARG A 253 17.39 31.61 -9.33
CA ARG A 253 17.14 32.75 -8.44
C ARG A 253 17.18 34.05 -9.26
N ASP A 254 16.15 34.88 -9.10
CA ASP A 254 16.03 36.20 -9.74
C ASP A 254 15.66 37.23 -8.67
N GLY A 255 16.67 37.90 -8.11
CA GLY A 255 16.52 38.76 -6.94
C GLY A 255 16.02 38.00 -5.71
N ASP A 256 14.90 38.48 -5.15
CA ASP A 256 14.23 37.90 -3.99
C ASP A 256 13.34 36.70 -4.35
N GLY A 257 13.07 36.47 -5.63
CA GLY A 257 12.23 35.38 -6.13
C GLY A 257 12.97 34.44 -7.08
N PHE A 258 12.19 33.83 -7.97
CA PHE A 258 12.63 32.78 -8.88
C PHE A 258 12.09 33.01 -10.29
N THR A 259 12.94 32.74 -11.29
CA THR A 259 12.52 32.54 -12.68
C THR A 259 12.54 31.05 -12.98
N VAL A 260 11.44 30.54 -13.54
CA VAL A 260 11.24 29.13 -13.86
C VAL A 260 11.00 28.99 -15.36
N THR A 261 11.87 28.22 -16.02
CA THR A 261 11.69 27.84 -17.42
C THR A 261 10.74 26.65 -17.50
N PHE A 262 9.57 26.84 -18.08
CA PHE A 262 8.52 25.83 -18.19
C PHE A 262 8.20 25.52 -19.65
N SER A 263 8.06 24.22 -19.97
CA SER A 263 7.71 23.72 -21.31
C SER A 263 6.34 23.06 -21.27
N PHE A 264 5.35 23.62 -21.97
CA PHE A 264 3.97 23.13 -21.95
C PHE A 264 3.77 21.91 -22.86
N SER A 265 3.07 20.88 -22.38
CA SER A 265 2.81 19.65 -23.16
C SER A 265 1.69 19.79 -24.20
N ARG A 266 0.73 20.72 -24.00
CA ARG A 266 -0.48 20.84 -24.83
C ARG A 266 -0.49 22.01 -25.81
N ALA A 267 0.55 22.85 -25.76
CA ALA A 267 0.69 24.02 -26.62
C ALA A 267 2.05 23.95 -27.29
N ASP A 268 2.15 23.24 -28.42
CA ASP A 268 3.30 23.15 -29.34
C ASP A 268 4.64 23.67 -28.77
N GLU A 269 5.17 22.96 -27.76
CA GLU A 269 6.40 23.25 -27.01
C GLU A 269 6.73 24.73 -26.74
N VAL A 270 5.73 25.55 -26.37
CA VAL A 270 6.02 26.93 -25.97
C VAL A 270 6.81 26.91 -24.66
N VAL A 271 8.09 27.25 -24.73
CA VAL A 271 8.92 27.48 -23.55
C VAL A 271 8.62 28.89 -23.03
N LYS A 272 8.23 29.00 -21.76
CA LYS A 272 8.00 30.28 -21.09
C LYS A 272 8.87 30.41 -19.86
N GLU A 273 9.29 31.64 -19.60
CA GLU A 273 9.84 32.04 -18.31
C GLU A 273 8.70 32.57 -17.44
N LEU A 274 8.51 31.93 -16.28
CA LEU A 274 7.48 32.26 -15.30
C LEU A 274 8.17 32.73 -14.02
N ARG A 275 7.65 33.78 -13.40
CA ARG A 275 8.22 34.35 -12.17
C ARG A 275 7.39 34.00 -10.94
N TYR A 276 8.07 33.60 -9.88
CA TYR A 276 7.48 33.19 -8.61
C TYR A 276 8.26 33.76 -7.43
N ASP A 277 7.58 34.00 -6.33
CA ASP A 277 8.21 34.38 -5.07
C ASP A 277 8.71 33.13 -4.32
N ARG A 278 8.01 31.99 -4.48
CA ARG A 278 8.34 30.71 -3.85
C ARG A 278 8.21 29.54 -4.82
N VAL A 279 9.07 28.53 -4.66
CA VAL A 279 9.00 27.26 -5.39
C VAL A 279 9.04 26.12 -4.38
N LEU A 280 7.98 25.31 -4.36
CA LEU A 280 7.79 24.19 -3.44
C LEU A 280 7.91 22.86 -4.19
N ALA A 281 8.75 21.95 -3.70
CA ALA A 281 8.95 20.63 -4.28
C ALA A 281 8.12 19.56 -3.53
N CYS A 282 6.99 19.20 -4.12
CA CYS A 282 6.09 18.13 -3.67
C CYS A 282 6.23 16.88 -4.56
N THR A 283 7.48 16.48 -4.81
CA THR A 283 7.87 15.48 -5.82
C THR A 283 7.80 14.03 -5.31
N GLY A 284 7.42 13.83 -4.05
CA GLY A 284 7.30 12.52 -3.41
C GLY A 284 8.58 12.08 -2.72
N PHE A 285 8.66 10.77 -2.43
CA PHE A 285 9.73 10.19 -1.61
C PHE A 285 10.38 8.97 -2.28
N ALA A 286 11.55 8.61 -1.77
CA ALA A 286 12.40 7.49 -2.18
C ALA A 286 12.94 6.71 -0.97
N PHE A 287 13.29 5.44 -1.21
CA PHE A 287 13.96 4.57 -0.27
C PHE A 287 15.41 5.00 -0.01
N ASP A 288 15.86 4.88 1.26
CA ASP A 288 17.23 5.18 1.63
C ASP A 288 18.15 3.95 1.51
N ALA A 289 18.83 3.83 0.37
CA ALA A 289 19.82 2.79 0.15
C ALA A 289 21.23 3.16 0.66
N SER A 290 21.42 4.38 1.20
CA SER A 290 22.76 4.87 1.58
C SER A 290 23.35 4.17 2.81
N ILE A 291 22.49 3.56 3.64
CA ILE A 291 22.92 2.80 4.81
C ILE A 291 23.59 1.48 4.45
N PHE A 292 23.43 0.97 3.22
CA PHE A 292 24.01 -0.32 2.81
C PHE A 292 25.38 -0.13 2.16
N ASP A 293 26.35 -0.91 2.61
CA ASP A 293 27.64 -1.03 1.93
C ASP A 293 27.54 -1.96 0.70
N ASP A 294 28.64 -2.06 -0.05
CA ASP A 294 28.71 -2.82 -1.30
C ASP A 294 28.50 -4.33 -1.12
N THR A 295 28.61 -4.87 0.09
CA THR A 295 28.41 -6.31 0.36
C THR A 295 26.93 -6.72 0.33
N CYS A 296 26.02 -5.77 0.55
CA CYS A 296 24.59 -6.06 0.69
C CYS A 296 23.66 -4.93 0.22
N ARG A 297 24.12 -4.07 -0.70
CA ARG A 297 23.29 -3.03 -1.29
C ARG A 297 22.17 -3.63 -2.15
N PRO A 298 20.89 -3.36 -1.85
CA PRO A 298 19.80 -3.85 -2.67
C PRO A 298 19.78 -3.12 -4.03
N ARG A 299 19.47 -3.87 -5.08
CA ARG A 299 19.13 -3.29 -6.38
C ARG A 299 17.88 -2.42 -6.21
N LEU A 300 17.88 -1.26 -6.86
CA LEU A 300 16.74 -0.35 -6.84
C LEU A 300 15.88 -0.49 -8.12
N ALA A 301 14.64 -0.08 -8.01
CA ALA A 301 13.61 -0.13 -9.04
C ALA A 301 12.77 1.15 -9.03
N ILE A 302 12.04 1.36 -10.14
CA ILE A 302 11.09 2.47 -10.31
C ILE A 302 11.78 3.83 -10.05
N ARG A 303 12.76 4.16 -10.91
CA ARG A 303 13.58 5.40 -10.81
C ARG A 303 14.31 5.52 -9.48
N ASP A 304 14.87 4.40 -9.02
CA ASP A 304 15.60 4.27 -7.75
C ASP A 304 14.81 4.66 -6.49
N ARG A 305 13.47 4.64 -6.56
CA ARG A 305 12.60 5.01 -5.45
C ARG A 305 12.31 3.88 -4.49
N PHE A 306 12.45 2.63 -4.95
CA PHE A 306 12.13 1.44 -4.18
C PHE A 306 13.23 0.39 -4.34
N PRO A 307 13.47 -0.47 -3.34
CA PRO A 307 14.28 -1.66 -3.54
C PRO A 307 13.50 -2.66 -4.41
N ALA A 308 14.20 -3.37 -5.31
CA ALA A 308 13.65 -4.41 -6.17
C ALA A 308 13.44 -5.70 -5.37
N GLN A 309 12.27 -6.33 -5.52
CA GLN A 309 11.82 -7.38 -4.61
C GLN A 309 11.26 -8.60 -5.36
N THR A 310 11.46 -9.77 -4.77
CA THR A 310 10.83 -11.04 -5.17
C THR A 310 9.36 -11.07 -4.73
N PRO A 311 8.56 -12.07 -5.16
CA PRO A 311 7.20 -12.29 -4.63
C PRO A 311 7.13 -12.53 -3.11
N GLU A 312 8.27 -12.77 -2.45
CA GLU A 312 8.39 -12.94 -1.00
C GLU A 312 8.82 -11.64 -0.27
N TRP A 313 8.88 -10.51 -0.98
CA TRP A 313 9.45 -9.24 -0.51
C TRP A 313 10.93 -9.33 -0.07
N GLU A 314 11.62 -10.39 -0.48
CA GLU A 314 13.08 -10.50 -0.36
C GLU A 314 13.75 -9.67 -1.46
N SER A 315 14.91 -9.07 -1.18
CA SER A 315 15.77 -8.44 -2.18
C SER A 315 16.13 -9.44 -3.28
N VAL A 316 16.00 -9.00 -4.53
CA VAL A 316 16.34 -9.83 -5.71
C VAL A 316 17.84 -10.18 -5.80
N ASN A 317 18.72 -9.48 -5.08
CA ASN A 317 20.17 -9.66 -5.14
C ASN A 317 20.85 -9.84 -3.78
N VAL A 318 20.12 -9.74 -2.67
CA VAL A 318 20.69 -9.85 -1.31
C VAL A 318 19.86 -10.85 -0.49
N PRO A 319 20.28 -12.12 -0.43
CA PRO A 319 19.55 -13.14 0.34
C PRO A 319 19.40 -12.76 1.82
N GLY A 320 18.25 -13.01 2.41
CA GLY A 320 17.94 -12.68 3.80
C GLY A 320 17.63 -11.20 4.08
N LEU A 321 17.64 -10.33 3.06
CA LEU A 321 17.19 -8.94 3.17
C LEU A 321 15.75 -8.84 2.69
N TYR A 322 14.84 -8.43 3.57
CA TYR A 322 13.40 -8.32 3.30
C TYR A 322 12.92 -6.88 3.47
N PHE A 323 11.76 -6.57 2.89
CA PHE A 323 11.15 -5.25 2.92
C PHE A 323 9.71 -5.31 3.43
N ALA A 324 9.31 -4.33 4.23
CA ALA A 324 7.97 -4.26 4.82
C ALA A 324 7.41 -2.84 4.81
N GLY A 325 6.08 -2.72 4.73
CA GLY A 325 5.37 -1.44 4.76
C GLY A 325 5.34 -0.76 3.39
N THR A 326 5.35 0.57 3.35
CA THR A 326 5.14 1.31 2.10
C THR A 326 6.16 1.00 1.01
N ILE A 327 7.35 0.47 1.34
CA ILE A 327 8.32 0.04 0.32
C ILE A 327 7.94 -1.27 -0.36
N SER A 328 7.07 -2.10 0.23
CA SER A 328 6.57 -3.33 -0.40
C SER A 328 5.71 -3.04 -1.64
N GLN A 329 5.28 -1.79 -1.81
CA GLN A 329 4.49 -1.35 -2.96
C GLN A 329 5.24 -1.42 -4.29
N GLU A 330 6.54 -1.69 -4.30
CA GLU A 330 7.26 -1.99 -5.55
C GLU A 330 6.57 -3.12 -6.34
N ARG A 331 5.99 -4.09 -5.62
CA ARG A 331 5.27 -5.24 -6.18
C ARG A 331 3.91 -4.92 -6.78
N ASP A 332 3.27 -3.83 -6.38
CA ASP A 332 1.92 -3.44 -6.80
C ASP A 332 1.80 -1.94 -7.13
N PHE A 333 2.92 -1.31 -7.53
CA PHE A 333 3.03 0.14 -7.64
C PHE A 333 1.97 0.70 -8.58
N LYS A 334 1.12 1.60 -8.06
CA LYS A 334 -0.03 2.20 -8.76
C LYS A 334 -1.09 1.19 -9.25
N ARG A 335 -1.10 -0.02 -8.69
CA ARG A 335 -2.04 -1.10 -9.04
C ARG A 335 -2.90 -1.54 -7.86
N SER A 336 -2.33 -1.61 -6.66
CA SER A 336 -3.08 -1.97 -5.44
C SER A 336 -2.63 -1.10 -4.25
N THR A 337 -2.95 -1.50 -3.02
CA THR A 337 -2.93 -0.62 -1.85
C THR A 337 -1.72 -0.79 -0.93
N SER A 338 -0.67 -1.52 -1.31
CA SER A 338 0.51 -1.73 -0.43
C SER A 338 1.27 -0.44 -0.10
N GLY A 339 0.98 0.67 -0.78
CA GLY A 339 1.45 2.01 -0.40
C GLY A 339 0.83 2.57 0.89
N PHE A 340 -0.17 1.92 1.49
CA PHE A 340 -0.98 2.44 2.59
C PHE A 340 -1.25 1.38 3.67
N ILE A 341 -1.50 1.81 4.92
CA ILE A 341 -1.66 0.91 6.08
C ILE A 341 -2.70 -0.18 5.82
N HIS A 342 -3.86 0.19 5.30
CA HIS A 342 -4.96 -0.75 5.00
C HIS A 342 -4.60 -1.84 3.98
N GLY A 343 -3.63 -1.60 3.11
CA GLY A 343 -3.10 -2.61 2.20
C GLY A 343 -1.95 -3.38 2.84
N PHE A 344 -0.85 -2.69 3.16
CA PHE A 344 0.37 -3.35 3.58
C PHE A 344 0.24 -4.10 4.90
N ARG A 345 -0.76 -3.82 5.74
CA ARG A 345 -0.99 -4.62 6.95
C ARG A 345 -1.22 -6.10 6.63
N TYR A 346 -1.87 -6.41 5.52
CA TYR A 346 -2.03 -7.80 5.08
C TYR A 346 -0.76 -8.33 4.43
N ALA A 347 -0.06 -7.51 3.64
CA ALA A 347 1.25 -7.86 3.10
C ALA A 347 2.28 -8.20 4.20
N VAL A 348 2.29 -7.46 5.32
CA VAL A 348 3.16 -7.72 6.47
C VAL A 348 2.79 -9.03 7.16
N ARG A 349 1.48 -9.35 7.30
CA ARG A 349 1.05 -10.66 7.82
C ARG A 349 1.43 -11.80 6.88
N ALA A 350 1.30 -11.61 5.57
CA ALA A 350 1.76 -12.57 4.58
C ALA A 350 3.28 -12.77 4.63
N LEU A 351 4.07 -11.68 4.71
CA LEU A 351 5.52 -11.74 4.90
C LEU A 351 5.89 -12.54 6.16
N HIS A 352 5.22 -12.30 7.29
CA HIS A 352 5.43 -13.09 8.51
C HIS A 352 5.22 -14.60 8.26
N ARG A 353 4.11 -14.98 7.60
CA ARG A 353 3.83 -16.38 7.25
C ARG A 353 4.88 -16.99 6.31
N ILE A 354 5.38 -16.20 5.34
CA ILE A 354 6.46 -16.63 4.45
C ILE A 354 7.74 -16.90 5.23
N LEU A 355 8.11 -15.98 6.14
CA LEU A 355 9.30 -16.12 6.98
C LEU A 355 9.21 -17.36 7.88
N GLU A 356 8.06 -17.59 8.53
CA GLU A 356 7.87 -18.77 9.38
C GLU A 356 7.80 -20.08 8.59
N ARG A 357 7.27 -20.07 7.37
CA ARG A 357 7.34 -21.24 6.50
C ARG A 357 8.76 -21.55 6.04
N ARG A 358 9.55 -20.52 5.71
CA ARG A 358 10.90 -20.68 5.17
C ARG A 358 11.93 -21.01 6.23
N TYR A 359 11.76 -20.51 7.44
CA TYR A 359 12.77 -20.60 8.50
C TYR A 359 12.27 -21.28 9.79
N GLY A 360 10.99 -21.66 9.86
CA GLY A 360 10.37 -22.24 11.05
C GLY A 360 9.58 -23.50 10.81
N ASP A 361 9.66 -24.05 9.61
CA ASP A 361 8.94 -25.26 9.21
C ASP A 361 7.44 -25.20 9.53
N THR A 362 6.88 -23.98 9.58
CA THR A 362 5.46 -23.76 9.86
C THR A 362 4.72 -23.61 8.53
N PRO A 363 3.86 -24.56 8.14
CA PRO A 363 3.12 -24.45 6.89
C PRO A 363 2.19 -23.24 6.90
N TRP A 364 1.76 -22.81 5.71
CA TRP A 364 0.76 -21.74 5.63
C TRP A 364 -0.52 -22.17 6.37
N PRO A 365 -1.11 -21.31 7.23
CA PRO A 365 -2.31 -21.67 7.97
C PRO A 365 -3.44 -22.12 7.04
N ALA A 366 -4.17 -23.17 7.46
CA ALA A 366 -5.25 -23.72 6.67
C ALA A 366 -6.40 -24.22 7.56
N GLU A 367 -7.63 -23.94 7.14
CA GLU A 367 -8.81 -24.64 7.64
C GLU A 367 -9.05 -25.90 6.80
N LYS A 368 -9.40 -27.02 7.44
CA LYS A 368 -9.71 -28.27 6.73
C LYS A 368 -11.20 -28.35 6.43
N LEU A 369 -11.52 -28.82 5.24
CA LEU A 369 -12.88 -29.07 4.78
C LEU A 369 -12.91 -30.34 3.93
N ASP A 370 -14.09 -30.95 3.80
CA ASP A 370 -14.27 -32.04 2.85
C ASP A 370 -14.24 -31.50 1.42
N ALA A 371 -13.64 -32.26 0.50
CA ALA A 371 -13.44 -31.86 -0.89
C ALA A 371 -14.71 -31.99 -1.76
N THR A 372 -15.84 -31.43 -1.31
CA THR A 372 -17.07 -31.33 -2.12
C THR A 372 -17.25 -29.94 -2.69
N ALA A 373 -17.89 -29.85 -3.86
CA ALA A 373 -18.14 -28.57 -4.53
C ALA A 373 -18.97 -27.63 -3.65
N GLU A 374 -19.95 -28.17 -2.92
CA GLU A 374 -20.83 -27.41 -2.02
C GLU A 374 -20.07 -26.80 -0.86
N LEU A 375 -19.25 -27.59 -0.15
CA LEU A 375 -18.52 -27.10 1.03
C LEU A 375 -17.42 -26.11 0.65
N ILE A 376 -16.77 -26.31 -0.50
CA ILE A 376 -15.83 -25.34 -1.05
C ILE A 376 -16.56 -24.05 -1.43
N ALA A 377 -17.71 -24.14 -2.12
CA ALA A 377 -18.50 -22.97 -2.48
C ALA A 377 -18.96 -22.19 -1.25
N ASP A 378 -19.46 -22.87 -0.23
CA ASP A 378 -19.91 -22.27 1.03
C ASP A 378 -18.76 -21.52 1.73
N ALA A 379 -17.58 -22.13 1.82
CA ALA A 379 -16.39 -21.49 2.40
C ALA A 379 -15.96 -20.26 1.59
N VAL A 380 -15.93 -20.36 0.26
CA VAL A 380 -15.61 -19.24 -0.63
C VAL A 380 -16.61 -18.10 -0.47
N VAL A 381 -17.91 -18.40 -0.54
CA VAL A 381 -18.99 -17.42 -0.38
C VAL A 381 -18.92 -16.75 0.99
N ALA A 382 -18.74 -17.51 2.07
CA ALA A 382 -18.60 -16.95 3.42
C ALA A 382 -17.42 -15.95 3.50
N ARG A 383 -16.28 -16.31 2.91
CA ARG A 383 -15.06 -15.50 2.94
C ARG A 383 -15.13 -14.24 2.09
N VAL A 384 -15.58 -14.31 0.84
CA VAL A 384 -15.65 -13.12 -0.05
C VAL A 384 -16.58 -12.05 0.49
N ASN A 385 -17.62 -12.45 1.24
CA ASN A 385 -18.57 -11.52 1.85
C ASN A 385 -18.01 -10.77 3.08
N ARG A 386 -16.98 -11.29 3.76
CA ARG A 386 -16.42 -10.67 4.98
C ARG A 386 -14.98 -10.16 4.84
N THR A 387 -14.19 -10.75 3.95
CA THR A 387 -12.73 -10.53 3.90
C THR A 387 -12.37 -9.07 3.71
N SER A 388 -11.51 -8.54 4.59
CA SER A 388 -10.93 -7.21 4.42
C SER A 388 -9.59 -7.24 3.69
N ALA A 389 -8.89 -8.38 3.70
CA ALA A 389 -7.62 -8.52 3.02
C ALA A 389 -7.79 -8.50 1.50
N LEU A 390 -8.63 -9.38 0.94
CA LEU A 390 -8.85 -9.41 -0.52
C LEU A 390 -9.51 -8.13 -1.01
N TRP A 391 -10.31 -7.48 -0.16
CA TRP A 391 -10.93 -6.18 -0.45
C TRP A 391 -9.89 -5.07 -0.64
N GLN A 392 -8.92 -4.98 0.29
CA GLN A 392 -7.91 -3.92 0.21
C GLN A 392 -6.79 -4.29 -0.77
N GLN A 393 -6.38 -5.54 -0.83
CA GLN A 393 -5.29 -6.05 -1.67
C GLN A 393 -5.83 -6.77 -2.91
N PHE A 394 -6.81 -6.15 -3.57
CA PHE A 394 -7.48 -6.68 -4.75
C PHE A 394 -6.48 -7.08 -5.84
N GLY A 395 -6.70 -8.26 -6.43
CA GLY A 395 -5.82 -8.90 -7.41
C GLY A 395 -4.41 -9.26 -6.94
N PHE A 396 -4.01 -8.88 -5.73
CA PHE A 396 -2.65 -9.07 -5.21
C PHE A 396 -2.58 -10.23 -4.20
N LEU A 397 -3.52 -10.26 -3.24
CA LEU A 397 -3.74 -11.40 -2.36
C LEU A 397 -4.90 -12.24 -2.87
N ALA A 398 -4.86 -13.53 -2.56
CA ALA A 398 -5.91 -14.50 -2.81
C ALA A 398 -6.17 -15.35 -1.58
N ASP A 399 -7.39 -15.83 -1.43
CA ASP A 399 -7.63 -17.05 -0.67
C ASP A 399 -7.47 -18.25 -1.62
N VAL A 400 -6.94 -19.36 -1.15
CA VAL A 400 -6.62 -20.53 -1.98
C VAL A 400 -7.19 -21.79 -1.34
N VAL A 401 -8.03 -22.51 -2.07
CA VAL A 401 -8.52 -23.83 -1.64
C VAL A 401 -7.72 -24.90 -2.37
N THR A 402 -6.90 -25.67 -1.66
CA THR A 402 -6.14 -26.79 -2.23
C THR A 402 -6.86 -28.11 -1.98
N VAL A 403 -6.85 -29.02 -2.95
CA VAL A 403 -7.61 -30.28 -2.89
C VAL A 403 -6.73 -31.47 -3.26
N ALA A 404 -6.64 -32.44 -2.33
CA ALA A 404 -5.90 -33.68 -2.46
C ALA A 404 -6.81 -34.88 -2.14
N GLY A 405 -7.37 -35.51 -3.19
CA GLY A 405 -8.37 -36.56 -3.01
C GLY A 405 -9.62 -36.01 -2.31
N SER A 406 -9.95 -36.55 -1.14
CA SER A 406 -11.08 -36.08 -0.32
C SER A 406 -10.72 -34.97 0.69
N ASP A 407 -9.44 -34.66 0.87
CA ASP A 407 -8.95 -33.61 1.79
C ASP A 407 -8.87 -32.28 1.04
N ALA A 408 -9.55 -31.25 1.55
CA ALA A 408 -9.43 -29.89 1.06
C ALA A 408 -8.96 -28.93 2.17
N ARG A 409 -8.17 -27.94 1.80
CA ARG A 409 -7.56 -26.96 2.72
C ARG A 409 -7.77 -25.54 2.23
N TYR A 410 -8.40 -24.73 3.05
CA TYR A 410 -8.67 -23.32 2.78
C TYR A 410 -7.57 -22.45 3.39
N HIS A 411 -6.81 -21.76 2.55
CA HIS A 411 -5.71 -20.90 2.93
C HIS A 411 -6.07 -19.45 2.68
N GLU A 412 -6.00 -18.62 3.72
CA GLU A 412 -6.32 -17.20 3.58
C GLU A 412 -5.09 -16.36 3.21
N GLU A 413 -5.30 -15.30 2.42
CA GLU A 413 -4.38 -14.16 2.22
C GLU A 413 -3.01 -14.50 1.64
N VAL A 414 -2.97 -15.45 0.71
CA VAL A 414 -1.78 -15.89 0.00
C VAL A 414 -1.47 -14.91 -1.13
N PRO A 415 -0.25 -14.36 -1.25
CA PRO A 415 0.11 -13.56 -2.42
C PRO A 415 0.03 -14.38 -3.70
N VAL A 416 -0.64 -13.86 -4.73
CA VAL A 416 -0.93 -14.61 -5.98
C VAL A 416 0.36 -15.09 -6.66
N GLU A 417 1.37 -14.23 -6.76
CA GLU A 417 2.66 -14.60 -7.36
C GLU A 417 3.45 -15.58 -6.50
N TYR A 418 3.35 -15.49 -5.16
CA TYR A 418 3.97 -16.46 -4.25
C TYR A 418 3.33 -17.85 -4.43
N PHE A 419 2.01 -17.93 -4.51
CA PHE A 419 1.31 -19.18 -4.79
C PHE A 419 1.73 -19.78 -6.13
N THR A 420 1.80 -18.95 -7.18
CA THR A 420 2.14 -19.41 -8.53
C THR A 420 3.57 -19.93 -8.63
N GLY A 421 4.52 -19.29 -7.93
CA GLY A 421 5.93 -19.68 -7.94
C GLY A 421 6.28 -20.83 -6.99
N THR A 422 5.75 -20.80 -5.75
CA THR A 422 6.16 -21.68 -4.66
C THR A 422 5.09 -22.73 -4.31
N GLY A 423 3.82 -22.42 -4.50
CA GLY A 423 2.70 -23.27 -4.12
C GLY A 423 2.55 -23.46 -2.60
N LEU A 424 1.57 -24.27 -2.20
CA LEU A 424 1.22 -24.51 -0.78
C LEU A 424 1.39 -25.97 -0.36
N ARG A 425 2.09 -26.77 -1.17
CA ARG A 425 2.29 -28.19 -0.89
C ARG A 425 3.00 -28.38 0.44
N THR A 426 2.60 -29.44 1.14
CA THR A 426 3.22 -29.95 2.36
C THR A 426 3.38 -31.46 2.22
N PRO A 427 4.30 -32.11 2.96
CA PRO A 427 4.51 -33.55 2.85
C PRO A 427 3.23 -34.39 3.04
N ASP A 428 2.28 -33.90 3.84
CA ASP A 428 0.99 -34.52 4.14
C ASP A 428 -0.17 -34.04 3.24
N HIS A 429 0.10 -33.15 2.28
CA HIS A 429 -0.93 -32.62 1.37
C HIS A 429 -0.31 -32.20 0.04
N ASP A 430 -0.26 -33.18 -0.88
CA ASP A 430 0.11 -32.99 -2.28
C ASP A 430 -1.17 -32.86 -3.12
N TYR A 431 -1.61 -31.62 -3.32
CA TYR A 431 -2.85 -31.32 -4.01
C TYR A 431 -2.72 -31.39 -5.53
N GLU A 432 -3.80 -31.83 -6.18
CA GLU A 432 -3.96 -31.84 -7.63
C GLU A 432 -4.65 -30.56 -8.11
N HIS A 433 -5.69 -30.14 -7.39
CA HIS A 433 -6.48 -28.96 -7.72
C HIS A 433 -6.19 -27.83 -6.72
N ALA A 434 -6.21 -26.60 -7.21
CA ALA A 434 -6.28 -25.43 -6.37
C ALA A 434 -7.26 -24.41 -6.95
N PHE A 435 -8.13 -23.86 -6.12
CA PHE A 435 -9.05 -22.78 -6.48
C PHE A 435 -8.55 -21.49 -5.85
N VAL A 436 -8.05 -20.59 -6.68
CA VAL A 436 -7.50 -19.29 -6.27
C VAL A 436 -8.60 -18.24 -6.38
N VAL A 437 -8.98 -17.67 -5.25
CA VAL A 437 -10.06 -16.70 -5.11
C VAL A 437 -9.48 -15.31 -4.87
N THR A 438 -9.74 -14.39 -5.78
CA THR A 438 -9.36 -12.98 -5.67
C THR A 438 -10.60 -12.09 -5.72
N LEU A 439 -10.48 -10.85 -5.22
CA LEU A 439 -11.38 -9.77 -5.59
C LEU A 439 -10.68 -8.89 -6.61
N GLU A 440 -11.34 -8.55 -7.71
CA GLU A 440 -10.75 -7.81 -8.84
C GLU A 440 -11.72 -6.78 -9.41
N TYR A 441 -11.18 -5.65 -9.86
CA TYR A 441 -11.90 -4.74 -10.75
C TYR A 441 -11.79 -5.23 -12.19
N GLY A 442 -12.80 -4.92 -12.99
CA GLY A 442 -12.80 -5.26 -14.41
C GLY A 442 -11.60 -4.72 -15.19
N PRO A 443 -11.29 -5.34 -16.34
CA PRO A 443 -10.29 -4.81 -17.26
C PRO A 443 -10.65 -3.38 -17.66
N GLU A 444 -9.65 -2.52 -17.78
CA GLU A 444 -9.80 -1.12 -18.22
C GLU A 444 -10.76 -0.26 -17.37
N HIS A 445 -11.11 -0.68 -16.16
CA HIS A 445 -11.98 0.10 -15.26
C HIS A 445 -11.46 1.54 -15.03
N ASP A 446 -10.14 1.74 -15.14
CA ASP A 446 -9.48 3.02 -14.95
C ASP A 446 -9.50 3.92 -16.20
N GLN A 447 -9.99 3.43 -17.33
CA GLN A 447 -10.15 4.18 -18.59
C GLN A 447 -11.51 4.84 -18.73
N VAL A 448 -12.46 4.50 -17.86
CA VAL A 448 -13.83 5.01 -17.90
C VAL A 448 -14.01 6.08 -16.82
N ASP A 449 -14.83 7.11 -17.09
CA ASP A 449 -15.27 8.03 -16.05
C ASP A 449 -16.43 7.39 -15.26
N PRO A 450 -16.26 7.07 -13.96
CA PRO A 450 -17.31 6.42 -13.19
C PRO A 450 -18.56 7.30 -12.97
N PHE A 451 -18.47 8.61 -13.25
CA PHE A 451 -19.58 9.55 -13.15
C PHE A 451 -20.32 9.78 -14.48
N ASP A 452 -19.82 9.26 -15.59
CA ASP A 452 -20.49 9.34 -16.89
C ASP A 452 -21.64 8.32 -16.94
N VAL A 453 -22.87 8.83 -16.90
CA VAL A 453 -24.10 8.01 -16.92
C VAL A 453 -24.34 7.29 -18.25
N THR A 454 -23.64 7.67 -19.31
CA THR A 454 -23.75 7.04 -20.64
C THR A 454 -22.91 5.78 -20.76
N VAL A 455 -21.98 5.57 -19.83
CA VAL A 455 -21.19 4.34 -19.73
C VAL A 455 -22.11 3.20 -19.32
N HIS A 456 -22.28 2.24 -20.23
CA HIS A 456 -23.05 1.03 -19.96
C HIS A 456 -22.37 0.21 -18.85
N ARG A 457 -23.11 -0.08 -17.78
CA ARG A 457 -22.72 -1.04 -16.75
C ARG A 457 -23.41 -2.36 -17.02
N VAL A 458 -22.70 -3.47 -16.90
CA VAL A 458 -23.30 -4.81 -17.04
C VAL A 458 -24.49 -4.92 -16.08
N ALA A 459 -25.55 -5.60 -16.50
CA ALA A 459 -26.69 -5.81 -15.62
C ALA A 459 -26.24 -6.63 -14.39
N GLN A 460 -26.56 -6.12 -13.20
CA GLN A 460 -26.30 -6.82 -11.94
C GLN A 460 -26.95 -8.20 -11.98
N ASP A 461 -26.32 -9.17 -11.30
CA ASP A 461 -26.88 -10.51 -11.13
C ASP A 461 -27.07 -11.32 -12.44
N VAL A 462 -26.30 -11.03 -13.50
CA VAL A 462 -26.29 -11.81 -14.75
C VAL A 462 -25.02 -12.69 -14.83
N PRO A 463 -25.09 -13.99 -14.50
CA PRO A 463 -23.91 -14.87 -14.43
C PRO A 463 -23.12 -14.96 -15.73
N GLY A 464 -23.78 -14.81 -16.89
CA GLY A 464 -23.15 -14.91 -18.21
C GLY A 464 -22.33 -13.68 -18.63
N GLN A 465 -22.41 -12.56 -17.92
CA GLN A 465 -21.73 -11.29 -18.25
C GLN A 465 -20.75 -10.85 -17.15
N ALA A 466 -20.52 -11.67 -16.12
CA ALA A 466 -19.69 -11.32 -14.98
C ALA A 466 -18.21 -11.05 -15.32
N HIS A 467 -17.73 -11.49 -16.49
CA HIS A 467 -16.38 -11.21 -16.98
C HIS A 467 -16.18 -9.76 -17.44
N ASP A 468 -17.27 -9.03 -17.73
CA ASP A 468 -17.28 -7.62 -18.15
C ASP A 468 -17.56 -6.66 -16.96
N ALA A 469 -17.62 -7.17 -15.73
CA ALA A 469 -17.96 -6.39 -14.54
C ALA A 469 -16.91 -5.31 -14.25
N ALA A 470 -17.33 -4.04 -14.19
CA ALA A 470 -16.46 -2.90 -13.91
C ALA A 470 -16.14 -2.74 -12.41
N TYR A 471 -17.00 -3.28 -11.55
CA TYR A 471 -16.85 -3.20 -10.10
C TYR A 471 -16.01 -4.33 -9.51
N LEU A 472 -15.57 -4.13 -8.25
CA LEU A 472 -14.86 -5.15 -7.50
C LEU A 472 -15.74 -6.39 -7.34
N HIS A 473 -15.31 -7.54 -7.84
CA HIS A 473 -16.07 -8.79 -7.77
C HIS A 473 -15.15 -10.00 -7.55
N PRO A 474 -15.68 -11.13 -7.04
CA PRO A 474 -14.91 -12.34 -6.84
C PRO A 474 -14.61 -13.07 -8.14
N VAL A 475 -13.37 -13.50 -8.29
CA VAL A 475 -12.90 -14.33 -9.39
C VAL A 475 -12.29 -15.60 -8.81
N VAL A 476 -12.77 -16.76 -9.25
CA VAL A 476 -12.29 -18.08 -8.84
C VAL A 476 -11.57 -18.72 -10.02
N ARG A 477 -10.26 -18.93 -9.89
CA ARG A 477 -9.43 -19.59 -10.90
C ARG A 477 -9.10 -21.00 -10.47
N HIS A 478 -9.40 -21.97 -11.32
CA HIS A 478 -8.98 -23.36 -11.14
C HIS A 478 -7.57 -23.54 -11.69
N HIS A 479 -6.65 -23.93 -10.81
CA HIS A 479 -5.29 -24.30 -11.12
C HIS A 479 -5.13 -25.82 -11.06
N ARG A 480 -4.52 -26.39 -12.11
CA ARG A 480 -4.08 -27.80 -12.15
C ARG A 480 -2.68 -27.85 -12.73
N ALA A 481 -1.80 -28.64 -12.11
CA ALA A 481 -0.38 -28.74 -12.49
C ALA A 481 0.32 -27.38 -12.67
N GLY A 482 0.00 -26.40 -11.82
CA GLY A 482 0.60 -25.06 -11.84
C GLY A 482 0.09 -24.12 -12.93
N ARG A 483 -0.96 -24.48 -13.68
CA ARG A 483 -1.57 -23.64 -14.73
C ARG A 483 -3.03 -23.35 -14.41
N VAL A 484 -3.49 -22.15 -14.78
CA VAL A 484 -4.92 -21.84 -14.80
C VAL A 484 -5.56 -22.62 -15.94
N VAL A 485 -6.55 -23.46 -15.63
CA VAL A 485 -7.28 -24.28 -16.62
C VAL A 485 -8.73 -23.84 -16.80
N ALA A 486 -9.31 -23.18 -15.79
CA ALA A 486 -10.65 -22.60 -15.87
C ALA A 486 -10.78 -21.38 -14.95
N THR A 487 -11.73 -20.50 -15.26
CA THR A 487 -12.02 -19.28 -14.48
C THR A 487 -13.53 -19.10 -14.37
N HIS A 488 -13.99 -18.72 -13.18
CA HIS A 488 -15.38 -18.36 -12.90
C HIS A 488 -15.43 -16.99 -12.24
N HIS A 489 -16.30 -16.11 -12.76
CA HIS A 489 -16.56 -14.80 -12.19
C HIS A 489 -17.91 -14.83 -11.49
N LEU A 490 -17.95 -14.41 -10.23
CA LEU A 490 -19.22 -14.18 -9.54
C LEU A 490 -19.78 -12.84 -10.02
N ALA A 491 -21.08 -12.78 -10.28
CA ALA A 491 -21.74 -11.57 -10.75
C ALA A 491 -21.54 -10.40 -9.75
N GLU A 492 -21.40 -9.18 -10.26
CA GLU A 492 -21.29 -8.00 -9.41
C GLU A 492 -22.61 -7.75 -8.64
N ASN A 493 -22.47 -7.28 -7.40
CA ASN A 493 -23.58 -6.98 -6.51
C ASN A 493 -23.37 -5.61 -5.86
N LEU A 494 -24.38 -4.73 -5.95
CA LEU A 494 -24.29 -3.36 -5.43
C LEU A 494 -23.98 -3.28 -3.93
N GLU A 495 -24.53 -4.21 -3.16
CA GLU A 495 -24.34 -4.30 -1.71
C GLU A 495 -23.04 -5.02 -1.34
N ASN A 496 -22.29 -5.50 -2.34
CA ASN A 496 -21.13 -6.36 -2.20
C ASN A 496 -21.46 -7.64 -1.41
N ARG A 497 -22.65 -8.19 -1.70
CA ARG A 497 -23.15 -9.46 -1.16
C ARG A 497 -23.24 -10.52 -2.25
N TRP A 498 -22.44 -11.56 -2.14
CA TRP A 498 -22.32 -12.64 -3.11
C TRP A 498 -22.89 -13.96 -2.58
N ASP A 499 -24.08 -13.93 -1.99
CA ASP A 499 -24.72 -15.06 -1.28
C ASP A 499 -26.08 -15.49 -1.87
N ARG A 500 -26.56 -14.82 -2.92
CA ARG A 500 -27.81 -15.21 -3.62
C ARG A 500 -27.72 -16.63 -4.21
N PRO A 501 -28.67 -17.54 -3.88
CA PRO A 501 -28.59 -18.94 -4.29
C PRO A 501 -28.46 -19.18 -5.80
N GLU A 502 -29.32 -18.54 -6.62
CA GLU A 502 -29.37 -18.79 -8.07
C GLU A 502 -28.28 -18.02 -8.85
N THR A 503 -27.83 -16.89 -8.33
CA THR A 503 -26.90 -15.98 -9.03
C THR A 503 -25.45 -16.26 -8.69
N HIS A 504 -25.15 -16.60 -7.43
CA HIS A 504 -23.78 -16.72 -6.94
C HIS A 504 -23.45 -18.15 -6.53
N VAL A 505 -24.29 -18.77 -5.69
CA VAL A 505 -23.95 -20.06 -5.07
C VAL A 505 -24.06 -21.20 -6.08
N ALA A 506 -25.21 -21.41 -6.71
CA ALA A 506 -25.42 -22.51 -7.64
C ALA A 506 -24.46 -22.49 -8.84
N PRO A 507 -24.17 -21.33 -9.48
CA PRO A 507 -23.16 -21.27 -10.54
C PRO A 507 -21.74 -21.62 -10.06
N LEU A 508 -21.35 -21.18 -8.86
CA LEU A 508 -20.06 -21.52 -8.28
C LEU A 508 -19.96 -23.02 -7.98
N VAL A 509 -20.99 -23.62 -7.39
CA VAL A 509 -21.05 -25.07 -7.13
C VAL A 509 -20.92 -25.84 -8.44
N ALA A 510 -21.68 -25.48 -9.48
CA ALA A 510 -21.60 -26.14 -10.78
C ALA A 510 -20.20 -26.02 -11.43
N PHE A 511 -19.55 -24.86 -11.27
CA PHE A 511 -18.17 -24.66 -11.73
C PHE A 511 -17.18 -25.58 -10.99
N LEU A 512 -17.27 -25.61 -9.66
CA LEU A 512 -16.39 -26.42 -8.82
C LEU A 512 -16.59 -27.93 -9.07
N ASP A 513 -17.82 -28.39 -9.19
CA ASP A 513 -18.16 -29.79 -9.49
C ASP A 513 -17.57 -30.24 -10.84
N GLY A 514 -17.71 -29.40 -11.87
CA GLY A 514 -17.10 -29.63 -13.18
C GLY A 514 -15.58 -29.70 -13.14
N CYS A 515 -14.94 -28.89 -12.29
CA CYS A 515 -13.48 -28.85 -12.13
C CYS A 515 -12.92 -30.02 -11.32
N LEU A 516 -13.66 -30.50 -10.30
CA LEU A 516 -13.27 -31.63 -9.46
C LEU A 516 -13.49 -32.98 -10.18
N SER A 517 -14.40 -33.01 -11.14
CA SER A 517 -14.71 -34.20 -11.95
C SER A 517 -13.78 -34.39 -13.16
N SER A 518 -12.91 -33.41 -13.47
CA SER A 518 -12.02 -33.37 -14.65
C SER A 518 -10.56 -33.62 -14.30
#